data_AF-A0AAU9WQW7-F1
#
_entry.id   AF-A0AAU9WQW7-F1
#
_cell.length_a   1.000
_cell.length_b   1.000
_cell.length_c   1.000
_cell.angle_alpha   90.00
_cell.angle_beta   90.00
_cell.angle_gamma   90.00
#
_symmetry.space_group_name_H-M   'P 1'
#
loop_
_entity.id
_entity.type
_entity.pdbx_description
1 polymer ?
#
loop_
_entity_poly.entity_id
_entity_poly.type
_entity_poly.pdbx_seq_one_letter_code
_entity_poly.pdbx_strand_id
1 'polypeptide(L)'
;MSDEFSQCCSRFKDAIKFTQPELRYEAREKEKRVLFTLEIPYPLFREWHKTVQERNVLPRDTSGQDLSSGCEEIEANSPSTSAAENSPTAKRFSYIDLVEKCTFGQCFAFSDDENIRDGIDEALLNIAYKISLDYKKTKGRARKELDNRVRKFHVMEGQTKPVHELYQEIENIQNELQDWKKAYEDLELEKERIYEEMVLAVNQKENETQVLQKTNKELEDYIASLENSVGVSSYQGKPLSTVKNKFRTLKTFISRAEAALWFCSSFGVELVGLTNVEKILFLLDKFCVGDSFYHEISMITDSLPRSYLVKQCRDQLNKMCKIEPLNAKFEGAKVTSAETVFKIHISDFLKQNSDFDPITDKIKINGDGARMTRNSNFILLSFSILQTEESVMSAKGNRTLGIVNGTESYHTIKDSFQSLFNEVNDLTAKGKMNVDGQEIQTELYLGGDYKFILLMLGLKGATSNYACAW
;
A
#
# COMPACT_ATOMS: atom_id res chain seq x y z
N MET A 1 7.13 5.41 23.07
CA MET A 1 6.94 6.75 23.66
C MET A 1 7.15 6.63 25.15
N SER A 2 8.32 7.02 25.63
CA SER A 2 8.68 6.95 27.05
C SER A 2 7.93 8.01 27.86
N ASP A 3 7.51 7.61 29.06
CA ASP A 3 6.37 8.13 29.79
C ASP A 3 6.78 9.21 30.81
N GLU A 4 7.32 10.35 30.34
CA GLU A 4 7.62 11.50 31.22
C GLU A 4 6.36 12.02 31.95
N PHE A 5 5.19 11.78 31.36
CA PHE A 5 3.91 12.10 31.97
C PHE A 5 3.54 11.14 33.11
N SER A 6 3.78 9.84 32.96
CA SER A 6 3.67 8.88 34.07
C SER A 6 4.66 9.22 35.19
N GLN A 7 5.79 9.84 34.89
CA GLN A 7 6.72 10.34 35.92
C GLN A 7 6.18 11.56 36.71
N CYS A 8 5.43 12.47 36.07
CA CYS A 8 4.72 13.57 36.74
C CYS A 8 3.48 13.07 37.52
N CYS A 9 2.65 12.22 36.89
CA CYS A 9 1.47 11.63 37.52
C CYS A 9 1.82 10.69 38.68
N SER A 10 2.93 9.94 38.63
CA SER A 10 3.37 9.11 39.76
C SER A 10 3.89 9.92 40.94
N ARG A 11 4.46 11.12 40.69
CA ARG A 11 4.94 12.03 41.75
C ARG A 11 3.81 12.71 42.53
N PHE A 12 2.66 12.90 41.90
CA PHE A 12 1.49 13.58 42.47
C PHE A 12 0.23 12.70 42.46
N LYS A 13 0.41 11.38 42.39
CA LYS A 13 -0.68 10.41 42.58
C LYS A 13 -1.32 10.71 43.94
N ASP A 14 -2.62 10.97 43.95
CA ASP A 14 -3.41 11.37 45.13
C ASP A 14 -3.14 12.79 45.69
N ALA A 15 -2.49 13.68 44.93
CA ALA A 15 -2.22 15.05 45.39
C ALA A 15 -3.45 15.96 45.44
N ILE A 16 -4.49 15.65 44.64
CA ILE A 16 -5.74 16.40 44.62
C ILE A 16 -6.68 15.83 45.69
N LYS A 17 -7.13 16.68 46.62
CA LYS A 17 -8.09 16.28 47.65
C LYS A 17 -9.49 16.78 47.33
N PHE A 18 -10.48 15.92 47.56
CA PHE A 18 -11.90 16.28 47.46
C PHE A 18 -12.37 16.80 48.81
N THR A 19 -12.97 17.99 48.79
CA THR A 19 -13.55 18.61 49.98
C THR A 19 -14.99 19.01 49.71
N GLN A 20 -15.81 18.97 50.75
CA GLN A 20 -17.20 19.44 50.66
C GLN A 20 -17.22 20.97 50.45
N PRO A 21 -18.24 21.50 49.75
CA PRO A 21 -18.42 22.93 49.59
C PRO A 21 -18.54 23.64 50.96
N GLU A 22 -17.95 24.82 51.10
CA GLU A 22 -18.11 25.62 52.31
C GLU A 22 -19.56 26.14 52.42
N LEU A 23 -20.15 26.08 53.62
CA LEU A 23 -21.56 26.47 53.92
C LEU A 23 -21.96 27.87 53.41
N ARG A 24 -20.99 28.76 53.16
CA ARG A 24 -21.23 30.12 52.63
C ARG A 24 -21.76 30.13 51.19
N TYR A 25 -21.58 29.05 50.44
CA TYR A 25 -22.08 28.91 49.07
C TYR A 25 -23.50 28.34 49.00
N GLU A 26 -24.04 27.79 50.10
CA GLU A 26 -25.42 27.27 50.16
C GLU A 26 -26.48 28.39 50.22
N ALA A 27 -26.07 29.63 50.52
CA ALA A 27 -26.97 30.76 50.75
C ALA A 27 -27.27 31.63 49.51
N ARG A 28 -26.86 31.21 48.30
CA ARG A 28 -27.06 31.98 47.06
C ARG A 28 -28.05 31.29 46.12
N GLU A 29 -29.33 31.66 46.18
CA GLU A 29 -30.42 31.06 45.39
C GLU A 29 -30.30 31.20 43.85
N LYS A 30 -29.35 32.00 43.32
CA LYS A 30 -29.23 32.31 41.88
C LYS A 30 -27.96 31.78 41.19
N GLU A 31 -27.04 31.14 41.90
CA GLU A 31 -25.81 30.57 41.31
C GLU A 31 -25.93 29.03 41.25
N LYS A 32 -25.38 28.41 40.19
CA LYS A 32 -25.33 26.93 40.07
C LYS A 32 -24.74 26.33 41.34
N ARG A 33 -25.27 25.20 41.81
CA ARG A 33 -24.80 24.58 43.07
C ARG A 33 -23.37 24.05 42.91
N VAL A 34 -22.51 24.27 43.91
CA VAL A 34 -21.19 23.63 43.97
C VAL A 34 -21.38 22.16 44.37
N LEU A 35 -20.89 21.22 43.57
CA LEU A 35 -20.96 19.78 43.85
C LEU A 35 -19.85 19.36 44.83
N PHE A 36 -18.61 19.72 44.53
CA PHE A 36 -17.44 19.45 45.36
C PHE A 36 -16.30 20.41 45.02
N THR A 37 -15.28 20.43 45.88
CA THR A 37 -14.10 21.30 45.71
C THR A 37 -12.84 20.46 45.59
N LEU A 38 -12.06 20.72 44.54
CA LEU A 38 -10.73 20.16 44.32
C LEU A 38 -9.68 21.05 44.98
N GLU A 39 -8.96 20.49 45.93
CA GLU A 39 -7.79 21.10 46.55
C GLU A 39 -6.54 20.69 45.78
N ILE A 40 -6.03 21.60 44.96
CA ILE A 40 -4.91 21.35 44.04
C ILE A 40 -3.66 22.11 44.55
N PRO A 41 -2.54 21.41 44.84
CA PRO A 41 -1.32 22.05 45.30
C PRO A 41 -0.71 23.02 44.28
N TYR A 42 -0.11 24.11 44.77
CA TYR A 42 0.60 25.09 43.95
C TYR A 42 1.75 24.49 43.12
N PRO A 43 2.57 23.55 43.66
CA PRO A 43 3.56 22.84 42.86
C PRO A 43 2.97 22.11 41.65
N LEU A 44 1.79 21.50 41.81
CA LEU A 44 1.12 20.74 40.75
C LEU A 44 0.63 21.67 39.63
N PHE A 45 -0.01 22.79 39.97
CA PHE A 45 -0.40 23.81 38.99
C PHE A 45 0.78 24.37 38.20
N ARG A 46 1.93 24.55 38.87
CA ARG A 46 3.15 25.01 38.20
C ARG A 46 3.68 23.98 37.21
N GLU A 47 3.68 22.70 37.56
CA GLU A 47 4.09 21.63 36.64
C GLU A 47 3.12 21.51 35.47
N TRP A 48 1.82 21.51 35.72
CA TRP A 48 0.79 21.54 34.68
C TRP A 48 1.00 22.70 33.70
N HIS A 49 1.27 23.89 34.21
CA HIS A 49 1.53 25.04 33.35
C HIS A 49 2.74 24.85 32.44
N LYS A 50 3.82 24.25 32.97
CA LYS A 50 5.01 23.91 32.19
C LYS A 50 4.70 22.83 31.13
N THR A 51 4.04 21.74 31.51
CA THR A 51 3.70 20.62 30.62
C THR A 51 2.77 21.04 29.48
N VAL A 52 1.76 21.86 29.76
CA VAL A 52 0.84 22.38 28.74
C VAL A 52 1.57 23.32 27.77
N GLN A 53 2.50 24.15 28.26
CA GLN A 53 3.34 24.99 27.40
C GLN A 53 4.26 24.15 26.52
N GLU A 54 4.98 23.17 27.07
CA GLU A 54 5.89 22.31 26.30
C GLU A 54 5.15 21.51 25.22
N ARG A 55 3.99 20.93 25.54
CA ARG A 55 3.23 20.11 24.61
C ARG A 55 2.47 20.87 23.54
N ASN A 56 2.04 22.10 23.83
CA ASN A 56 1.31 22.92 22.87
C ASN A 56 2.22 23.86 22.06
N VAL A 57 3.51 23.98 22.40
CA VAL A 57 4.52 24.74 21.62
C VAL A 57 5.26 23.86 20.61
N LEU A 58 5.32 22.55 20.80
CA LEU A 58 5.90 21.63 19.82
C LEU A 58 4.96 21.48 18.61
N PRO A 59 5.36 21.89 17.39
CA PRO A 59 4.67 21.48 16.18
C PRO A 59 4.79 19.96 16.08
N ARG A 60 3.67 19.25 15.88
CA ARG A 60 3.72 17.84 15.49
C ARG A 60 4.18 17.77 14.04
N ASP A 61 5.48 17.65 13.84
CA ASP A 61 6.04 17.08 12.62
C ASP A 61 6.63 15.70 12.92
N THR A 62 6.01 14.69 12.32
CA THR A 62 6.55 13.34 12.21
C THR A 62 7.70 13.34 11.21
N SER A 63 8.86 13.85 11.62
CA SER A 63 10.16 13.50 11.04
C SER A 63 11.24 14.13 11.90
N GLY A 64 11.91 13.32 12.71
CA GLY A 64 12.98 13.78 13.57
C GLY A 64 14.09 14.47 12.77
N GLN A 65 14.35 15.73 13.10
CA GLN A 65 15.66 16.38 13.01
C GLN A 65 15.64 17.71 13.78
N ASP A 66 16.58 17.84 14.73
CA ASP A 66 16.83 19.04 15.53
C ASP A 66 17.44 20.15 14.68
N LEU A 67 16.95 21.39 14.82
CA LEU A 67 17.76 22.59 14.56
C LEU A 67 17.41 23.70 15.57
N SER A 68 18.47 24.27 16.13
CA SER A 68 18.47 25.26 17.19
C SER A 68 18.30 26.71 16.71
N SER A 69 17.82 27.54 17.64
CA SER A 69 18.21 28.93 17.92
C SER A 69 17.54 30.07 17.13
N GLY A 70 17.17 31.12 17.88
CA GLY A 70 17.01 32.48 17.37
C GLY A 70 15.81 33.22 17.95
N CYS A 71 15.96 33.86 19.11
CA CYS A 71 15.06 34.92 19.57
C CYS A 71 15.33 36.22 18.81
N GLU A 72 14.29 36.96 18.43
CA GLU A 72 14.26 38.42 18.49
C GLU A 72 12.82 38.95 18.48
N GLU A 73 12.54 39.89 19.39
CA GLU A 73 11.28 40.62 19.55
C GLU A 73 11.16 41.76 18.51
N ILE A 74 9.94 42.19 18.16
CA ILE A 74 9.47 43.60 18.14
C ILE A 74 8.01 43.72 17.61
N GLU A 75 7.17 44.26 18.49
CA GLU A 75 6.05 45.23 18.38
C GLU A 75 4.89 45.16 17.34
N ALA A 76 3.68 45.04 17.93
CA ALA A 76 2.39 45.73 17.71
C ALA A 76 2.03 46.44 16.37
N ASN A 77 0.89 46.05 15.78
CA ASN A 77 -0.29 46.92 15.56
C ASN A 77 -1.50 46.14 14.98
N SER A 78 -2.69 46.43 15.52
CA SER A 78 -4.04 45.90 15.16
C SER A 78 -4.59 46.46 13.83
N PRO A 79 -5.88 46.23 13.43
CA PRO A 79 -6.73 45.04 13.37
C PRO A 79 -7.29 44.78 11.94
N SER A 80 -7.88 43.60 11.66
CA SER A 80 -9.17 43.41 10.94
C SER A 80 -9.33 42.05 10.23
N THR A 81 -10.44 41.38 10.55
CA THR A 81 -11.32 40.50 9.75
C THR A 81 -10.77 39.76 8.52
N SER A 82 -10.88 38.43 8.52
CA SER A 82 -11.95 37.71 7.77
C SER A 82 -11.78 36.19 7.89
N ALA A 83 -12.88 35.48 7.64
CA ALA A 83 -13.13 34.07 7.82
C ALA A 83 -12.05 33.12 7.25
N ALA A 84 -11.84 31.99 7.91
CA ALA A 84 -11.19 30.83 7.31
C ALA A 84 -11.72 29.54 7.94
N GLU A 85 -11.98 28.59 7.05
CA GLU A 85 -12.69 27.35 7.21
C GLU A 85 -11.89 26.28 7.99
N ASN A 86 -12.64 25.32 8.52
CA ASN A 86 -12.18 24.23 9.37
C ASN A 86 -11.15 23.33 8.68
N SER A 87 -9.93 23.29 9.24
CA SER A 87 -9.01 22.14 9.13
C SER A 87 -9.10 21.31 10.42
N PRO A 88 -8.78 20.00 10.43
CA PRO A 88 -8.81 19.19 11.63
C PRO A 88 -7.63 19.59 12.53
N THR A 89 -7.81 20.63 13.33
CA THR A 89 -6.84 21.07 14.34
C THR A 89 -6.59 19.91 15.30
N ALA A 90 -5.35 19.44 15.39
CA ALA A 90 -4.94 18.45 16.37
C ALA A 90 -5.44 18.87 17.76
N LYS A 91 -6.25 18.04 18.42
CA LYS A 91 -6.80 18.32 19.76
C LYS A 91 -5.68 18.81 20.69
N ARG A 92 -5.80 20.05 21.12
CA ARG A 92 -4.88 20.73 22.03
C ARG A 92 -4.87 20.00 23.36
N PHE A 93 -3.69 19.80 23.95
CA PHE A 93 -3.59 19.16 25.26
C PHE A 93 -4.05 20.15 26.33
N SER A 94 -5.11 19.80 27.07
CA SER A 94 -5.85 20.71 27.98
C SER A 94 -5.49 20.52 29.45
N TYR A 95 -5.78 21.51 30.29
CA TYR A 95 -5.71 21.40 31.75
C TYR A 95 -6.78 20.48 32.32
N ILE A 96 -7.94 20.33 31.65
CA ILE A 96 -8.95 19.35 32.06
C ILE A 96 -8.40 17.93 31.95
N ASP A 97 -7.72 17.60 30.85
CA ASP A 97 -7.11 16.26 30.67
C ASP A 97 -6.13 15.94 31.81
N LEU A 98 -5.47 16.96 32.36
CA LEU A 98 -4.57 16.83 33.50
C LEU A 98 -5.33 16.53 34.79
N VAL A 99 -6.45 17.22 35.02
CA VAL A 99 -7.32 16.95 36.17
C VAL A 99 -7.87 15.53 36.07
N GLU A 100 -8.47 15.14 34.95
CA GLU A 100 -9.08 13.82 34.74
C GLU A 100 -8.07 12.68 34.93
N LYS A 101 -6.82 12.86 34.49
CA LYS A 101 -5.74 11.89 34.72
C LYS A 101 -5.27 11.84 36.17
N CYS A 102 -5.21 12.98 36.87
CA CYS A 102 -4.84 13.03 38.29
C CYS A 102 -5.96 12.56 39.23
N THR A 103 -7.21 12.55 38.77
CA THR A 103 -8.36 12.06 39.52
C THR A 103 -8.89 10.72 39.01
N PHE A 104 -8.09 10.00 38.21
CA PHE A 104 -8.49 8.71 37.65
C PHE A 104 -8.89 7.71 38.76
N GLY A 105 -10.09 7.14 38.66
CA GLY A 105 -10.66 6.24 39.67
C GLY A 105 -11.49 6.92 40.76
N GLN A 106 -11.56 8.26 40.78
CA GLN A 106 -12.50 9.01 41.61
C GLN A 106 -13.80 9.19 40.80
N CYS A 107 -14.95 8.88 41.37
CA CYS A 107 -16.22 8.63 40.67
C CYS A 107 -16.89 9.86 40.01
N PHE A 108 -16.21 10.57 39.11
CA PHE A 108 -16.79 11.62 38.27
C PHE A 108 -16.02 11.77 36.95
N ALA A 109 -16.67 12.37 35.95
CA ALA A 109 -16.05 12.85 34.72
C ALA A 109 -16.63 14.23 34.39
N PHE A 110 -15.88 15.09 33.72
CA PHE A 110 -16.42 16.35 33.21
C PHE A 110 -17.34 16.10 32.00
N SER A 111 -18.28 17.02 31.78
CA SER A 111 -19.15 17.00 30.60
C SER A 111 -18.34 16.96 29.30
N ASP A 112 -18.91 16.35 28.27
CA ASP A 112 -18.36 16.36 26.90
C ASP A 112 -18.71 17.63 26.12
N ASP A 113 -19.55 18.53 26.67
CA ASP A 113 -19.88 19.81 26.03
C ASP A 113 -18.63 20.69 25.94
N GLU A 114 -18.19 20.97 24.71
CA GLU A 114 -16.97 21.73 24.42
C GLU A 114 -16.98 23.13 25.05
N ASN A 115 -18.13 23.81 25.12
CA ASN A 115 -18.21 25.14 25.73
C ASN A 115 -17.99 25.08 27.24
N ILE A 116 -18.52 24.03 27.87
CA ILE A 116 -18.36 23.79 29.31
C ILE A 116 -16.91 23.42 29.61
N ARG A 117 -16.31 22.56 28.78
CA ARG A 117 -14.90 22.19 28.89
C ARG A 117 -14.00 23.40 28.68
N ASP A 118 -14.17 24.18 27.62
CA ASP A 118 -13.33 25.36 27.36
C ASP A 118 -13.40 26.38 28.51
N GLY A 119 -14.59 26.61 29.08
CA GLY A 119 -14.75 27.50 30.23
C GLY A 119 -14.03 27.00 31.50
N ILE A 120 -14.05 25.68 31.76
CA ILE A 120 -13.31 25.07 32.88
C ILE A 120 -11.81 25.14 32.61
N ASP A 121 -11.38 24.86 31.38
CA ASP A 121 -9.98 24.88 30.97
C ASP A 121 -9.38 26.28 31.11
N GLU A 122 -10.09 27.31 30.64
CA GLU A 122 -9.68 28.71 30.77
C GLU A 122 -9.55 29.13 32.24
N ALA A 123 -10.47 28.69 33.10
CA ALA A 123 -10.39 28.96 34.53
C ALA A 123 -9.15 28.33 35.18
N LEU A 124 -8.85 27.07 34.84
CA LEU A 124 -7.66 26.35 35.30
C LEU A 124 -6.37 26.98 34.75
N LEU A 125 -6.35 27.37 33.48
CA LEU A 125 -5.25 28.06 32.83
C LEU A 125 -4.91 29.36 33.55
N ASN A 126 -5.91 30.19 33.83
CA ASN A 126 -5.74 31.47 34.52
C ASN A 126 -5.16 31.31 35.93
N ILE A 127 -5.58 30.26 36.64
CA ILE A 127 -5.03 29.90 37.95
C ILE A 127 -3.56 29.46 37.81
N ALA A 128 -3.29 28.53 36.89
CA ALA A 128 -1.97 27.97 36.67
C ALA A 128 -0.96 29.04 36.24
N TYR A 129 -1.38 29.97 35.37
CA TYR A 129 -0.58 31.11 34.92
C TYR A 129 -0.21 32.06 36.07
N LYS A 130 -1.19 32.44 36.92
CA LYS A 130 -0.94 33.31 38.09
C LYS A 130 0.04 32.65 39.07
N ILE A 131 -0.16 31.37 39.37
CA ILE A 131 0.73 30.61 40.25
C ILE A 131 2.14 30.51 39.64
N SER A 132 2.25 30.23 38.34
CA SER A 132 3.53 30.23 37.61
C SER A 132 4.27 31.57 37.72
N LEU A 133 3.56 32.70 37.58
CA LEU A 133 4.13 34.04 37.78
C LEU A 133 4.63 34.26 39.21
N ASP A 134 3.88 33.84 40.22
CA ASP A 134 4.30 33.95 41.63
C ASP A 134 5.59 33.17 41.89
N TYR A 135 5.74 31.99 41.30
CA TYR A 135 6.97 31.20 41.36
C TYR A 135 8.15 31.82 40.60
N LYS A 136 7.89 32.59 39.53
CA LYS A 136 8.92 33.34 38.80
C LYS A 136 9.42 34.55 39.60
N LYS A 137 8.52 35.23 40.33
CA LYS A 137 8.82 36.44 41.11
C LYS A 137 9.47 36.16 42.46
N THR A 138 9.23 34.98 43.05
CA THR A 138 9.72 34.63 44.39
C THR A 138 10.99 33.78 44.36
N LYS A 139 11.93 34.04 45.30
CA LYS A 139 13.19 33.30 45.45
C LYS A 139 13.42 32.92 46.92
N GLY A 140 14.24 31.89 47.15
CA GLY A 140 14.65 31.49 48.51
C GLY A 140 13.48 31.01 49.38
N ARG A 141 13.39 31.54 50.61
CA ARG A 141 12.40 31.11 51.62
C ARG A 141 10.95 31.33 51.19
N ALA A 142 10.66 32.45 50.55
CA ALA A 142 9.32 32.78 50.05
C ALA A 142 8.81 31.78 49.00
N ARG A 143 9.72 31.16 48.22
CA ARG A 143 9.35 30.13 47.25
C ARG A 143 8.98 28.81 47.94
N LYS A 144 9.69 28.44 49.01
CA LYS A 144 9.34 27.26 49.83
C LYS A 144 7.99 27.42 50.52
N GLU A 145 7.57 28.64 50.83
CA GLU A 145 6.24 28.91 51.37
C GLU A 145 5.12 28.67 50.34
N LEU A 146 5.37 28.91 49.04
CA LEU A 146 4.43 28.58 47.97
C LEU A 146 4.23 27.07 47.81
N ASP A 147 5.27 26.27 48.05
CA ASP A 147 5.18 24.81 47.91
C ASP A 147 4.19 24.18 48.90
N ASN A 148 3.91 24.86 50.02
CA ASN A 148 2.93 24.42 51.02
C ASN A 148 1.51 24.95 50.75
N ARG A 149 1.30 25.74 49.69
CA ARG A 149 -0.02 26.32 49.37
C ARG A 149 -0.86 25.39 48.51
N VAL A 150 -2.16 25.49 48.70
CA VAL A 150 -3.18 24.76 47.95
C VAL A 150 -4.20 25.76 47.42
N ARG A 151 -4.69 25.52 46.21
CA ARG A 151 -5.77 26.30 45.60
C ARG A 151 -7.03 25.43 45.55
N LYS A 152 -8.14 26.00 46.03
CA LYS A 152 -9.48 25.42 45.92
C LYS A 152 -10.08 25.74 44.55
N PHE A 153 -10.53 24.72 43.84
CA PHE A 153 -11.24 24.82 42.57
C PHE A 153 -12.63 24.17 42.72
N HIS A 154 -13.69 24.94 42.51
CA HIS A 154 -15.07 24.50 42.73
C HIS A 154 -15.64 23.89 41.44
N VAL A 155 -16.14 22.66 41.54
CA VAL A 155 -16.84 21.99 40.43
C VAL A 155 -18.35 22.18 40.62
N MET A 156 -18.99 22.74 39.59
CA MET A 156 -20.37 23.18 39.63
C MET A 156 -21.32 22.14 39.02
N GLU A 157 -22.58 22.20 39.42
CA GLU A 157 -23.65 21.42 38.79
C GLU A 157 -23.76 21.73 37.28
N GLY A 158 -23.83 20.68 36.47
CA GLY A 158 -23.81 20.77 35.01
C GLY A 158 -22.40 20.81 34.39
N GLN A 159 -21.32 20.82 35.18
CA GLN A 159 -19.95 20.65 34.66
C GLN A 159 -19.51 19.19 34.57
N THR A 160 -20.25 18.27 35.20
CA THR A 160 -19.94 16.83 35.24
C THR A 160 -20.95 16.02 34.43
N LYS A 161 -20.52 14.88 33.90
CA LYS A 161 -21.43 13.88 33.32
C LYS A 161 -22.39 13.36 34.39
N PRO A 162 -23.65 13.10 34.03
CA PRO A 162 -24.56 12.42 34.92
C PRO A 162 -24.15 10.95 35.05
N VAL A 163 -24.37 10.39 36.25
CA VAL A 163 -23.92 9.04 36.61
C VAL A 163 -24.47 7.96 35.67
N HIS A 164 -25.68 8.12 35.14
CA HIS A 164 -26.28 7.12 34.24
C HIS A 164 -25.58 7.02 32.88
N GLU A 165 -25.08 8.14 32.32
CA GLU A 165 -24.29 8.12 31.08
C GLU A 165 -22.98 7.37 31.29
N LEU A 166 -22.32 7.58 32.44
CA LEU A 166 -21.11 6.84 32.80
C LEU A 166 -21.35 5.33 32.90
N TYR A 167 -22.50 4.91 33.45
CA TYR A 167 -22.84 3.48 33.48
C TYR A 167 -23.06 2.89 32.09
N GLN A 168 -23.70 3.63 31.17
CA GLN A 168 -23.88 3.21 29.79
C GLN A 168 -22.54 3.10 29.05
N GLU A 169 -21.62 4.05 29.25
CA GLU A 169 -20.27 4.00 28.68
C GLU A 169 -19.51 2.76 29.18
N ILE A 170 -19.59 2.46 30.48
CA ILE A 170 -18.97 1.26 31.07
C ILE A 170 -19.54 -0.02 30.44
N GLU A 171 -20.87 -0.10 30.28
CA GLU A 171 -21.53 -1.24 29.66
C GLU A 171 -21.10 -1.44 28.20
N ASN A 172 -21.03 -0.35 27.43
CA ASN A 172 -20.57 -0.40 26.04
C ASN A 172 -19.11 -0.90 25.95
N ILE A 173 -18.22 -0.36 26.78
CA ILE A 173 -16.81 -0.77 26.81
C ILE A 173 -16.68 -2.25 27.22
N GLN A 174 -17.50 -2.72 28.16
CA GLN A 174 -17.51 -4.12 28.56
C GLN A 174 -17.94 -5.06 27.42
N ASN A 175 -18.96 -4.66 26.66
CA ASN A 175 -19.43 -5.40 25.49
C ASN A 175 -18.36 -5.46 24.40
N GLU A 176 -17.75 -4.32 24.05
CA GLU A 176 -16.65 -4.28 23.09
C GLU A 176 -15.49 -5.19 23.52
N LEU A 177 -15.10 -5.13 24.80
CA LEU A 177 -14.02 -5.94 25.34
C LEU A 177 -14.35 -7.45 25.26
N GLN A 178 -15.61 -7.82 25.41
CA GLN A 178 -16.06 -9.20 25.24
C GLN A 178 -15.99 -9.65 23.78
N ASP A 179 -16.36 -8.79 22.83
CA ASP A 179 -16.27 -9.10 21.41
C ASP A 179 -14.81 -9.23 20.94
N TRP A 180 -13.94 -8.34 21.41
CA TRP A 180 -12.48 -8.44 21.17
C TRP A 180 -11.89 -9.73 21.72
N LYS A 181 -12.34 -10.20 22.89
CA LYS A 181 -11.89 -11.48 23.46
C LYS A 181 -12.28 -12.68 22.59
N LYS A 182 -13.50 -12.70 22.07
CA LYS A 182 -13.96 -13.77 21.16
C LYS A 182 -13.16 -13.77 19.86
N ALA A 183 -12.99 -12.60 19.24
CA ALA A 183 -12.21 -12.48 18.01
C ALA A 183 -10.76 -12.94 18.18
N TYR A 184 -10.16 -12.68 19.35
CA TYR A 184 -8.81 -13.17 19.67
C TYR A 184 -8.76 -14.69 19.82
N GLU A 185 -9.77 -15.30 20.44
CA GLU A 185 -9.88 -16.76 20.59
C GLU A 185 -10.00 -17.45 19.21
N ASP A 186 -10.84 -16.90 18.32
CA ASP A 186 -10.99 -17.40 16.95
C ASP A 186 -9.67 -17.35 16.17
N LEU A 187 -8.88 -16.27 16.35
CA LEU A 187 -7.57 -16.12 15.73
C LEU A 187 -6.54 -17.14 16.24
N GLU A 188 -6.56 -17.45 17.53
CA GLU A 188 -5.64 -18.45 18.10
C GLU A 188 -5.97 -19.86 17.59
N LEU A 189 -7.26 -20.19 17.44
CA LEU A 189 -7.71 -21.45 16.84
C LEU A 189 -7.29 -21.56 15.36
N GLU A 190 -7.47 -20.49 14.58
CA GLU A 190 -7.11 -20.48 13.17
C GLU A 190 -5.59 -20.60 12.97
N LYS A 191 -4.80 -19.94 13.83
CA LYS A 191 -3.35 -20.09 13.85
C LYS A 191 -2.94 -21.55 14.09
N GLU A 192 -3.56 -22.25 15.04
CA GLU A 192 -3.26 -23.65 15.32
C GLU A 192 -3.65 -24.55 14.15
N ARG A 193 -4.82 -24.32 13.55
CA ARG A 193 -5.30 -25.04 12.35
C ARG A 193 -4.30 -24.94 11.20
N ILE A 194 -3.84 -23.73 10.90
CA ILE A 194 -2.85 -23.49 9.83
C ILE A 194 -1.51 -24.17 10.15
N TYR A 195 -1.10 -24.18 11.42
CA TYR A 195 0.13 -24.85 11.83
C TYR A 195 0.06 -26.36 11.62
N GLU A 196 -1.05 -27.00 11.99
CA GLU A 196 -1.28 -28.43 11.75
C GLU A 196 -1.26 -28.77 10.25
N GLU A 197 -1.92 -27.97 9.41
CA GLU A 197 -1.91 -28.14 7.95
C GLU A 197 -0.49 -28.03 7.37
N MET A 198 0.29 -27.06 7.86
CA MET A 198 1.67 -26.89 7.43
C MET A 198 2.52 -28.12 7.79
N VAL A 199 2.39 -28.66 9.00
CA VAL A 199 3.13 -29.86 9.44
C VAL A 199 2.78 -31.06 8.57
N LEU A 200 1.49 -31.26 8.27
CA LEU A 200 1.05 -32.35 7.38
C LEU A 200 1.64 -32.22 5.97
N ALA A 201 1.60 -31.01 5.40
CA ALA A 201 2.15 -30.75 4.07
C ALA A 201 3.67 -31.00 4.01
N VAL A 202 4.43 -30.59 5.04
CA VAL A 202 5.87 -30.85 5.13
C VAL A 202 6.16 -32.35 5.17
N ASN A 203 5.45 -33.10 6.03
CA ASN A 203 5.63 -34.54 6.13
C ASN A 203 5.30 -35.27 4.82
N GLN A 204 4.25 -34.85 4.11
CA GLN A 204 3.92 -35.40 2.80
C GLN A 204 5.04 -35.15 1.77
N LYS A 205 5.59 -33.94 1.75
CA LYS A 205 6.70 -33.59 0.84
C LYS A 205 7.99 -34.33 1.17
N GLU A 206 8.25 -34.58 2.44
CA GLU A 206 9.40 -35.37 2.87
C GLU A 206 9.28 -36.83 2.41
N ASN A 207 8.09 -37.42 2.53
CA ASN A 207 7.81 -38.77 2.00
C ASN A 207 7.97 -38.85 0.47
N GLU A 208 7.42 -37.88 -0.27
CA GLU A 208 7.59 -37.80 -1.73
C GLU A 208 9.07 -37.71 -2.12
N THR A 209 9.86 -36.94 -1.36
CA THR A 209 11.29 -36.77 -1.58
C THR A 209 12.04 -38.09 -1.37
N GLN A 210 11.70 -38.85 -0.33
CA GLN A 210 12.31 -40.16 -0.08
C GLN A 210 12.01 -41.15 -1.21
N VAL A 211 10.77 -41.18 -1.71
CA VAL A 211 10.40 -42.03 -2.85
C VAL A 211 11.22 -41.67 -4.09
N LEU A 212 11.30 -40.38 -4.43
CA LEU A 212 12.07 -39.90 -5.59
C LEU A 212 13.57 -40.20 -5.45
N GLN A 213 14.13 -40.07 -4.24
CA GLN A 213 15.53 -40.45 -3.99
C GLN A 213 15.78 -41.93 -4.23
N LYS A 214 14.85 -42.79 -3.81
CA LYS A 214 14.94 -44.24 -4.07
C LYS A 214 14.88 -44.54 -5.58
N THR A 215 13.93 -43.96 -6.30
CA THR A 215 13.79 -44.16 -7.76
C THR A 215 15.01 -43.64 -8.53
N ASN A 216 15.57 -42.50 -8.13
CA ASN A 216 16.79 -41.99 -8.75
C ASN A 216 17.97 -42.95 -8.57
N LYS A 217 18.11 -43.56 -7.39
CA LYS A 217 19.14 -44.57 -7.14
C LYS A 217 18.97 -45.80 -8.04
N GLU A 218 17.74 -46.28 -8.20
CA GLU A 218 17.44 -47.41 -9.10
C GLU A 218 17.79 -47.08 -10.57
N LEU A 219 17.55 -45.84 -11.00
CA LEU A 219 17.94 -45.38 -12.35
C LEU A 219 19.45 -45.25 -12.52
N GLU A 220 20.18 -44.77 -11.51
CA GLU A 220 21.64 -44.72 -11.51
C GLU A 220 22.24 -46.13 -11.63
N ASP A 221 21.72 -47.09 -10.86
CA ASP A 221 22.14 -48.50 -10.92
C ASP A 221 21.86 -49.12 -12.31
N TYR A 222 20.74 -48.74 -12.94
CA TYR A 222 20.40 -49.19 -14.29
C TYR A 222 21.34 -48.61 -15.36
N ILE A 223 21.67 -47.32 -15.29
CA ILE A 223 22.62 -46.67 -16.19
C ILE A 223 24.00 -47.33 -16.06
N ALA A 224 24.48 -47.57 -14.84
CA ALA A 224 25.74 -48.25 -14.59
C ALA A 224 25.76 -49.68 -15.19
N SER A 225 24.62 -50.38 -15.15
CA SER A 225 24.48 -51.70 -15.76
C SER A 225 24.53 -51.64 -17.30
N LEU A 226 23.89 -50.64 -17.91
CA LEU A 226 23.92 -50.43 -19.35
C LEU A 226 25.31 -50.07 -19.87
N GLU A 227 26.03 -49.18 -19.16
CA GLU A 227 27.40 -48.80 -19.49
C GLU A 227 28.38 -49.99 -19.44
N ASN A 228 28.13 -50.97 -18.56
CA ASN A 228 28.92 -52.20 -18.49
C ASN A 228 28.54 -53.24 -19.57
N SER A 229 27.29 -53.23 -20.05
CA SER A 229 26.78 -54.19 -21.04
C SER A 229 27.13 -53.83 -22.49
N VAL A 230 27.30 -52.54 -22.78
CA VAL A 230 27.69 -52.05 -24.11
C VAL A 230 29.21 -51.90 -24.10
N GLY A 231 29.93 -52.74 -24.83
CA GLY A 231 31.38 -52.59 -25.03
C GLY A 231 31.69 -51.30 -25.80
N VAL A 232 31.73 -50.15 -25.12
CA VAL A 232 32.04 -48.84 -25.71
C VAL A 232 33.55 -48.71 -25.90
N SER A 233 34.12 -49.50 -26.80
CA SER A 233 35.51 -49.37 -27.28
C SER A 233 35.62 -48.67 -28.64
N SER A 234 34.52 -48.17 -29.21
CA SER A 234 34.50 -47.49 -30.52
C SER A 234 33.95 -46.05 -30.49
N TYR A 235 33.83 -45.43 -29.32
CA TYR A 235 33.41 -44.03 -29.21
C TYR A 235 34.59 -43.07 -29.33
N GLN A 236 34.66 -42.33 -30.44
CA GLN A 236 35.69 -41.31 -30.72
C GLN A 236 35.37 -39.93 -30.11
N GLY A 237 34.26 -39.81 -29.39
CA GLY A 237 33.92 -38.60 -28.64
C GLY A 237 34.56 -38.58 -27.24
N LYS A 238 34.74 -37.39 -26.67
CA LYS A 238 35.20 -37.26 -25.27
C LYS A 238 34.20 -37.96 -24.31
N PRO A 239 34.65 -38.84 -23.39
CA PRO A 239 33.79 -39.58 -22.46
C PRO A 239 32.87 -38.66 -21.64
N LEU A 240 31.69 -39.16 -21.27
CA LEU A 240 30.65 -38.33 -20.64
C LEU A 240 31.14 -37.66 -19.33
N SER A 241 32.07 -38.29 -18.62
CA SER A 241 32.73 -37.79 -17.40
C SER A 241 33.63 -36.55 -17.59
N THR A 242 34.02 -36.23 -18.82
CA THR A 242 35.03 -35.19 -19.11
C THR A 242 34.44 -33.81 -19.46
N VAL A 243 33.12 -33.67 -19.51
CA VAL A 243 32.47 -32.37 -19.79
C VAL A 243 31.87 -31.81 -18.50
N LYS A 244 32.39 -30.66 -18.07
CA LYS A 244 32.30 -30.13 -16.69
C LYS A 244 30.91 -29.74 -16.17
N ASN A 245 29.82 -29.72 -16.97
CA ASN A 245 28.54 -29.14 -16.55
C ASN A 245 27.31 -29.84 -17.16
N LYS A 246 27.11 -31.15 -16.92
CA LYS A 246 25.98 -31.92 -17.51
C LYS A 246 24.68 -31.80 -16.73
N PHE A 247 24.72 -32.16 -15.46
CA PHE A 247 23.50 -32.33 -14.67
C PHE A 247 22.79 -31.00 -14.43
N ARG A 248 23.55 -29.91 -14.25
CA ARG A 248 22.96 -28.59 -14.01
C ARG A 248 22.17 -28.12 -15.23
N THR A 249 22.74 -28.13 -16.43
CA THR A 249 22.08 -27.56 -17.63
C THR A 249 20.83 -28.34 -18.02
N LEU A 250 20.87 -29.68 -18.02
CA LEU A 250 19.72 -30.51 -18.38
C LEU A 250 18.62 -30.47 -17.30
N LYS A 251 19.00 -30.54 -16.01
CA LYS A 251 18.06 -30.42 -14.88
C LYS A 251 17.44 -29.03 -14.81
N THR A 252 18.17 -27.98 -15.21
CA THR A 252 17.64 -26.61 -15.33
C THR A 252 16.68 -26.47 -16.52
N PHE A 253 16.88 -27.23 -17.60
CA PHE A 253 16.00 -27.21 -18.76
C PHE A 253 14.68 -27.95 -18.48
N ILE A 254 14.77 -29.15 -17.90
CA ILE A 254 13.61 -29.97 -17.53
C ILE A 254 12.84 -29.33 -16.37
N SER A 255 13.50 -28.85 -15.32
CA SER A 255 12.81 -28.19 -14.21
C SER A 255 12.12 -26.90 -14.61
N ARG A 256 12.65 -26.18 -15.60
CA ARG A 256 11.99 -24.97 -16.13
C ARG A 256 10.81 -25.29 -17.02
N ALA A 257 10.86 -26.37 -17.80
CA ALA A 257 9.73 -26.85 -18.59
C ALA A 257 8.61 -27.41 -17.69
N GLU A 258 8.96 -28.14 -16.64
CA GLU A 258 8.02 -28.65 -15.65
C GLU A 258 7.43 -27.51 -14.80
N ALA A 259 8.24 -26.55 -14.34
CA ALA A 259 7.76 -25.37 -13.65
C ALA A 259 6.88 -24.50 -14.57
N ALA A 260 7.18 -24.45 -15.86
CA ALA A 260 6.36 -23.77 -16.86
C ALA A 260 5.00 -24.44 -17.06
N LEU A 261 4.95 -25.77 -17.09
CA LEU A 261 3.71 -26.54 -17.23
C LEU A 261 2.87 -26.47 -15.95
N TRP A 262 3.52 -26.62 -14.79
CA TRP A 262 2.89 -26.44 -13.50
C TRP A 262 2.33 -25.03 -13.35
N PHE A 263 3.10 -23.98 -13.68
CA PHE A 263 2.67 -22.57 -13.64
C PHE A 263 1.54 -22.25 -14.64
N CYS A 264 1.44 -22.95 -15.77
CA CYS A 264 0.27 -22.79 -16.64
C CYS A 264 -0.98 -23.41 -15.98
N SER A 265 -0.84 -24.62 -15.44
CA SER A 265 -1.92 -25.36 -14.78
C SER A 265 -2.43 -24.67 -13.51
N SER A 266 -1.54 -24.18 -12.64
CA SER A 266 -1.90 -23.54 -11.37
C SER A 266 -2.50 -22.14 -11.50
N PHE A 267 -2.51 -21.56 -12.70
CA PHE A 267 -3.20 -20.30 -13.02
C PHE A 267 -4.44 -20.52 -13.90
N GLY A 268 -4.97 -21.75 -13.97
CA GLY A 268 -6.18 -22.07 -14.76
C GLY A 268 -5.97 -22.04 -16.27
N VAL A 269 -4.72 -21.93 -16.75
CA VAL A 269 -4.39 -22.03 -18.18
C VAL A 269 -4.23 -23.51 -18.52
N GLU A 270 -5.36 -24.19 -18.64
CA GLU A 270 -5.41 -25.53 -19.21
C GLU A 270 -5.09 -25.44 -20.72
N LEU A 271 -4.00 -26.08 -21.16
CA LEU A 271 -3.63 -26.22 -22.59
C LEU A 271 -4.61 -27.15 -23.37
N VAL A 272 -5.84 -27.27 -22.90
CA VAL A 272 -6.85 -28.26 -23.32
C VAL A 272 -7.51 -27.89 -24.66
N GLY A 273 -7.32 -26.67 -25.16
CA GLY A 273 -7.84 -26.22 -26.45
C GLY A 273 -6.84 -26.09 -27.60
N LEU A 274 -5.53 -26.21 -27.34
CA LEU A 274 -4.50 -25.94 -28.35
C LEU A 274 -4.12 -27.21 -29.12
N THR A 275 -4.07 -27.08 -30.44
CA THR A 275 -3.51 -28.09 -31.34
C THR A 275 -2.05 -28.38 -30.98
N ASN A 276 -1.56 -29.57 -31.30
CA ASN A 276 -0.15 -29.93 -31.05
C ASN A 276 0.84 -28.95 -31.71
N VAL A 277 0.44 -28.30 -32.81
CA VAL A 277 1.23 -27.29 -33.51
C VAL A 277 1.37 -26.02 -32.68
N GLU A 278 0.28 -25.52 -32.10
CA GLU A 278 0.28 -24.32 -31.25
C GLU A 278 1.05 -24.53 -29.95
N LYS A 279 0.93 -25.72 -29.33
CA LYS A 279 1.71 -26.11 -28.15
C LYS A 279 3.21 -26.07 -28.43
N ILE A 280 3.62 -26.59 -29.57
CA ILE A 280 5.03 -26.59 -29.97
C ILE A 280 5.50 -25.18 -30.31
N LEU A 281 4.72 -24.41 -31.05
CA LEU A 281 5.05 -23.01 -31.34
C LEU A 281 5.28 -22.21 -30.05
N PHE A 282 4.39 -22.36 -29.07
CA PHE A 282 4.54 -21.75 -27.74
C PHE A 282 5.85 -22.17 -27.05
N LEU A 283 6.21 -23.45 -27.10
CA LEU A 283 7.47 -23.94 -26.53
C LEU A 283 8.68 -23.36 -27.25
N LEU A 284 8.66 -23.28 -28.59
CA LEU A 284 9.75 -22.70 -29.36
C LEU A 284 9.99 -21.24 -28.99
N ASP A 285 8.93 -20.43 -28.92
CA ASP A 285 9.04 -19.01 -28.57
C ASP A 285 9.45 -18.83 -27.10
N LYS A 286 8.88 -19.63 -26.18
CA LYS A 286 9.20 -19.60 -24.75
C LYS A 286 10.66 -19.93 -24.44
N PHE A 287 11.25 -20.84 -25.20
CA PHE A 287 12.64 -21.29 -25.01
C PHE A 287 13.61 -20.69 -26.03
N CYS A 288 13.18 -19.71 -26.83
CA CYS A 288 13.99 -19.07 -27.87
C CYS A 288 14.66 -20.07 -28.84
N VAL A 289 13.95 -21.13 -29.19
CA VAL A 289 14.44 -22.18 -30.08
C VAL A 289 14.21 -21.74 -31.53
N GLY A 290 15.29 -21.64 -32.30
CA GLY A 290 15.23 -21.21 -33.70
C GLY A 290 14.55 -22.23 -34.62
N ASP A 291 13.91 -21.74 -35.67
CA ASP A 291 13.20 -22.56 -36.65
C ASP A 291 14.11 -23.58 -37.35
N SER A 292 15.37 -23.24 -37.58
CA SER A 292 16.35 -24.18 -38.16
C SER A 292 16.57 -25.38 -37.25
N PHE A 293 16.65 -25.17 -35.94
CA PHE A 293 16.80 -26.27 -34.98
C PHE A 293 15.54 -27.13 -34.94
N TYR A 294 14.36 -26.50 -34.90
CA TYR A 294 13.10 -27.24 -34.92
C TYR A 294 12.90 -28.00 -36.23
N HIS A 295 13.38 -27.47 -37.35
CA HIS A 295 13.36 -28.18 -38.62
C HIS A 295 14.15 -29.48 -38.53
N GLU A 296 15.43 -29.43 -38.10
CA GLU A 296 16.27 -30.62 -37.96
C GLU A 296 15.66 -31.66 -37.00
N ILE A 297 15.15 -31.23 -35.85
CA ILE A 297 14.56 -32.17 -34.86
C ILE A 297 13.26 -32.81 -35.37
N SER A 298 12.45 -32.06 -36.14
CA SER A 298 11.22 -32.56 -36.76
C SER A 298 11.49 -33.49 -37.95
N MET A 299 12.71 -33.50 -38.49
CA MET A 299 13.11 -34.41 -39.56
C MET A 299 13.52 -35.79 -39.04
N ILE A 300 14.11 -35.84 -37.84
CA ILE A 300 14.57 -37.09 -37.19
C ILE A 300 13.52 -37.74 -36.29
N THR A 301 12.42 -37.03 -35.99
CA THR A 301 11.37 -37.50 -35.07
C THR A 301 10.01 -37.50 -35.76
N ASP A 302 9.49 -38.67 -36.12
CA ASP A 302 8.23 -38.80 -36.88
C ASP A 302 6.98 -38.39 -36.09
N SER A 303 7.06 -38.31 -34.76
CA SER A 303 5.95 -37.90 -33.89
C SER A 303 5.78 -36.38 -33.76
N LEU A 304 6.71 -35.58 -34.29
CA LEU A 304 6.64 -34.11 -34.24
C LEU A 304 5.99 -33.53 -35.50
N PRO A 305 5.13 -32.49 -35.37
CA PRO A 305 4.66 -31.72 -36.51
C PRO A 305 5.82 -31.18 -37.35
N ARG A 306 5.73 -31.31 -38.67
CA ARG A 306 6.73 -30.78 -39.59
C ARG A 306 6.86 -29.26 -39.43
N SER A 307 8.08 -28.74 -39.55
CA SER A 307 8.38 -27.32 -39.32
C SER A 307 7.53 -26.35 -40.14
N TYR A 308 7.09 -26.72 -41.34
CA TYR A 308 6.22 -25.87 -42.16
C TYR A 308 4.85 -25.60 -41.52
N LEU A 309 4.30 -26.56 -40.74
CA LEU A 309 3.02 -26.39 -40.03
C LEU A 309 3.14 -25.37 -38.90
N VAL A 310 4.25 -25.44 -38.14
CA VAL A 310 4.56 -24.48 -37.09
C VAL A 310 4.80 -23.10 -37.67
N LYS A 311 5.52 -23.01 -38.79
CA LYS A 311 5.73 -21.76 -39.52
C LYS A 311 4.41 -21.16 -40.02
N GLN A 312 3.54 -21.98 -40.62
CA GLN A 312 2.21 -21.55 -41.09
C GLN A 312 1.34 -21.05 -39.94
N CYS A 313 1.35 -21.73 -38.80
CA CYS A 313 0.66 -21.30 -37.59
C CYS A 313 1.19 -19.94 -37.11
N ARG A 314 2.51 -19.75 -37.06
CA ARG A 314 3.13 -18.47 -36.71
C ARG A 314 2.73 -17.37 -37.69
N ASP A 315 2.74 -17.64 -39.00
CA ASP A 315 2.33 -16.69 -40.03
C ASP A 315 0.84 -16.32 -39.92
N GLN A 316 -0.03 -17.26 -39.53
CA GLN A 316 -1.44 -17.01 -39.26
C GLN A 316 -1.64 -16.11 -38.03
N LEU A 317 -0.93 -16.40 -36.93
CA LEU A 317 -0.97 -15.56 -35.73
C LEU A 317 -0.40 -14.14 -36.00
N ASN A 318 0.68 -14.04 -36.76
CA ASN A 318 1.25 -12.76 -37.18
C ASN A 318 0.29 -11.96 -38.07
N LYS A 319 -0.58 -12.62 -38.85
CA LYS A 319 -1.64 -11.93 -39.62
C LYS A 319 -2.73 -11.35 -38.72
N MET A 320 -2.95 -11.93 -37.53
CA MET A 320 -3.89 -11.40 -36.54
C MET A 320 -3.34 -10.16 -35.83
N CYS A 321 -2.02 -10.11 -35.60
CA CYS A 321 -1.34 -8.96 -34.98
C CYS A 321 -0.50 -8.20 -36.01
N LYS A 322 -1.17 -7.39 -36.84
CA LYS A 322 -0.47 -6.48 -37.76
C LYS A 322 0.16 -5.34 -36.97
N ILE A 323 1.48 -5.30 -37.03
CA ILE A 323 2.30 -4.24 -36.46
C ILE A 323 2.73 -3.33 -37.60
N GLU A 324 2.49 -2.03 -37.44
CA GLU A 324 2.86 -1.01 -38.40
C GLU A 324 4.10 -0.26 -37.91
N PRO A 325 5.02 0.13 -38.80
CA PRO A 325 6.06 1.07 -38.41
C PRO A 325 5.43 2.36 -37.90
N LEU A 326 6.08 2.99 -36.93
CA LEU A 326 5.74 4.37 -36.56
C LEU A 326 6.09 5.34 -37.70
N ASN A 327 6.02 6.63 -37.42
CA ASN A 327 6.43 7.65 -38.38
C ASN A 327 7.87 7.42 -38.88
N ALA A 328 8.20 7.89 -40.09
CA ALA A 328 9.53 7.67 -40.68
C ALA A 328 10.68 8.33 -39.92
N LYS A 329 10.39 9.22 -38.97
CA LYS A 329 11.37 9.99 -38.20
C LYS A 329 11.93 9.20 -37.01
N PHE A 330 11.15 8.29 -36.44
CA PHE A 330 11.56 7.50 -35.28
C PHE A 330 11.45 6.01 -35.59
N GLU A 331 12.50 5.26 -35.25
CA GLU A 331 12.46 3.81 -35.33
C GLU A 331 11.50 3.26 -34.27
N GLY A 332 10.50 2.52 -34.69
CA GLY A 332 9.51 1.98 -33.77
C GLY A 332 8.32 1.37 -34.49
N ALA A 333 7.37 0.89 -33.70
CA ALA A 333 6.24 0.11 -34.17
C ALA A 333 4.99 0.38 -33.32
N LYS A 334 3.81 0.34 -33.94
CA LYS A 334 2.51 0.39 -33.27
C LYS A 334 1.59 -0.72 -33.74
N VAL A 335 0.54 -0.98 -32.97
CA VAL A 335 -0.59 -1.80 -33.43
C VAL A 335 -1.31 -1.08 -34.58
N THR A 336 -1.85 -1.85 -35.53
CA THR A 336 -2.64 -1.30 -36.65
C THR A 336 -3.87 -0.53 -36.17
N SER A 337 -4.54 -0.99 -35.11
CA SER A 337 -5.75 -0.35 -34.58
C SER A 337 -5.87 -0.55 -33.07
N ALA A 338 -5.85 0.55 -32.31
CA ALA A 338 -6.10 0.50 -30.87
C ALA A 338 -7.49 -0.07 -30.55
N GLU A 339 -8.51 0.32 -31.32
CA GLU A 339 -9.90 -0.16 -31.16
C GLU A 339 -9.99 -1.69 -31.30
N THR A 340 -9.37 -2.27 -32.33
CA THR A 340 -9.38 -3.73 -32.53
C THR A 340 -8.73 -4.45 -31.37
N VAL A 341 -7.60 -3.94 -30.88
CA VAL A 341 -6.87 -4.54 -29.75
C VAL A 341 -7.71 -4.47 -28.47
N PHE A 342 -8.35 -3.33 -28.19
CA PHE A 342 -9.26 -3.21 -27.05
C PHE A 342 -10.42 -4.20 -27.15
N LYS A 343 -11.07 -4.32 -28.32
CA LYS A 343 -12.19 -5.25 -28.52
C LYS A 343 -11.80 -6.69 -28.24
N ILE A 344 -10.66 -7.15 -28.75
CA ILE A 344 -10.17 -8.52 -28.53
C ILE A 344 -10.01 -8.77 -27.02
N HIS A 345 -9.33 -7.85 -26.34
CA HIS A 345 -9.03 -8.02 -24.91
C HIS A 345 -10.26 -7.87 -24.01
N ILE A 346 -11.22 -7.01 -24.35
CA ILE A 346 -12.50 -6.92 -23.66
C ILE A 346 -13.29 -8.22 -23.86
N SER A 347 -13.36 -8.73 -25.08
CA SER A 347 -14.01 -10.02 -25.36
C SER A 347 -13.39 -11.16 -24.54
N ASP A 348 -12.06 -11.22 -24.48
CA ASP A 348 -11.34 -12.24 -23.70
C ASP A 348 -11.62 -12.11 -22.20
N PHE A 349 -11.67 -10.88 -21.69
CA PHE A 349 -12.00 -10.59 -20.30
C PHE A 349 -13.44 -11.03 -19.95
N LEU A 350 -14.42 -10.69 -20.79
CA LEU A 350 -15.83 -11.08 -20.58
C LEU A 350 -16.03 -12.60 -20.67
N LYS A 351 -15.31 -13.28 -21.56
CA LYS A 351 -15.34 -14.75 -21.67
C LYS A 351 -14.79 -15.44 -20.43
N GLN A 352 -13.78 -14.85 -19.78
CA GLN A 352 -13.18 -15.37 -18.56
C GLN A 352 -13.97 -15.00 -17.30
N ASN A 353 -14.83 -13.97 -17.37
CA ASN A 353 -15.59 -13.43 -16.24
C ASN A 353 -17.07 -13.29 -16.64
N SER A 354 -17.76 -14.42 -16.88
CA SER A 354 -19.14 -14.45 -17.37
C SER A 354 -20.16 -13.77 -16.46
N ASP A 355 -19.85 -13.63 -15.17
CA ASP A 355 -20.72 -13.02 -14.17
C ASP A 355 -20.52 -11.50 -14.06
N PHE A 356 -19.57 -10.94 -14.82
CA PHE A 356 -19.27 -9.51 -14.81
C PHE A 356 -20.26 -8.73 -15.68
N ASP A 357 -20.90 -7.70 -15.10
CA ASP A 357 -21.81 -6.81 -15.84
C ASP A 357 -21.01 -5.72 -16.58
N PRO A 358 -20.99 -5.71 -17.92
CA PRO A 358 -20.18 -4.80 -18.73
C PRO A 358 -20.81 -3.41 -18.85
N ILE A 359 -21.28 -2.82 -17.74
CA ILE A 359 -21.94 -1.51 -17.74
C ILE A 359 -20.97 -0.44 -18.27
N THR A 360 -19.69 -0.48 -17.86
CA THR A 360 -18.66 0.43 -18.34
C THR A 360 -17.27 -0.18 -18.16
N ASP A 361 -16.53 -0.34 -19.26
CA ASP A 361 -15.12 -0.76 -19.23
C ASP A 361 -14.19 0.44 -19.11
N LYS A 362 -13.22 0.35 -18.21
CA LYS A 362 -12.29 1.43 -17.87
C LYS A 362 -10.91 1.04 -18.38
N ILE A 363 -10.44 1.74 -19.40
CA ILE A 363 -9.19 1.42 -20.09
C ILE A 363 -8.14 2.44 -19.67
N LYS A 364 -7.07 2.00 -19.03
CA LYS A 364 -5.94 2.86 -18.66
C LYS A 364 -4.84 2.76 -19.71
N ILE A 365 -4.41 3.89 -20.26
CA ILE A 365 -3.27 4.01 -21.16
C ILE A 365 -2.07 4.57 -20.39
N ASN A 366 -0.95 3.86 -20.45
CA ASN A 366 0.29 4.22 -19.76
C ASN A 366 1.46 4.26 -20.74
N GLY A 367 2.56 4.87 -20.29
CA GLY A 367 3.85 4.66 -20.91
C GLY A 367 4.99 4.66 -19.91
N ASP A 368 6.11 4.09 -20.33
CA ASP A 368 7.35 4.02 -19.56
C ASP A 368 8.57 4.05 -20.49
N GLY A 369 9.62 4.74 -20.04
CA GLY A 369 10.90 4.83 -20.72
C GLY A 369 11.91 3.85 -20.13
N ALA A 370 12.27 2.80 -20.87
CA ALA A 370 13.22 1.79 -20.46
C ALA A 370 14.54 1.88 -21.24
N ARG A 371 15.66 2.00 -20.50
CA ARG A 371 17.00 1.85 -21.08
C ARG A 371 17.37 0.37 -21.17
N MET A 372 17.30 -0.20 -22.37
CA MET A 372 17.57 -1.63 -22.60
C MET A 372 19.05 -1.91 -22.82
N THR A 373 19.79 -0.99 -23.45
CA THR A 373 21.24 -1.10 -23.60
C THR A 373 21.92 0.25 -23.36
N ARG A 374 23.26 0.28 -23.49
CA ARG A 374 24.02 1.53 -23.43
C ARG A 374 23.57 2.55 -24.49
N ASN A 375 23.09 2.07 -25.64
CA ASN A 375 22.79 2.89 -26.81
C ASN A 375 21.31 2.86 -27.25
N SER A 376 20.47 2.01 -26.65
CA SER A 376 19.05 1.91 -26.99
C SER A 376 18.16 2.22 -25.78
N ASN A 377 17.29 3.20 -25.99
CA ASN A 377 16.26 3.63 -25.05
C ASN A 377 14.93 3.43 -25.75
N PHE A 378 14.02 2.68 -25.15
CA PHE A 378 12.70 2.46 -25.70
C PHE A 378 11.67 3.13 -24.81
N ILE A 379 10.68 3.77 -25.44
CA ILE A 379 9.47 4.22 -24.78
C ILE A 379 8.39 3.24 -25.20
N LEU A 380 7.77 2.58 -24.23
CA LEU A 380 6.65 1.68 -24.45
C LEU A 380 5.36 2.41 -24.09
N LEU A 381 4.40 2.43 -25.00
CA LEU A 381 3.03 2.82 -24.72
C LEU A 381 2.20 1.54 -24.58
N SER A 382 1.48 1.40 -23.47
CA SER A 382 0.71 0.22 -23.13
C SER A 382 -0.69 0.59 -22.64
N PHE A 383 -1.57 -0.40 -22.56
CA PHE A 383 -2.86 -0.27 -21.93
C PHE A 383 -3.16 -1.43 -20.97
N SER A 384 -4.13 -1.20 -20.10
CA SER A 384 -4.67 -2.18 -19.16
C SER A 384 -6.17 -1.94 -18.96
N ILE A 385 -6.92 -3.00 -18.71
CA ILE A 385 -8.35 -2.91 -18.35
C ILE A 385 -8.43 -2.85 -16.82
N LEU A 386 -8.93 -1.74 -16.26
CA LEU A 386 -8.88 -1.49 -14.81
C LEU A 386 -9.73 -2.45 -13.99
N GLN A 387 -10.76 -3.03 -14.60
CA GLN A 387 -11.61 -4.07 -14.02
C GLN A 387 -10.85 -5.37 -13.72
N THR A 388 -9.63 -5.54 -14.24
CA THR A 388 -8.83 -6.75 -14.00
C THR A 388 -8.12 -6.77 -12.64
N GLU A 389 -8.48 -5.85 -11.73
CA GLU A 389 -7.98 -5.71 -10.35
C GLU A 389 -6.47 -5.92 -10.22
N GLU A 390 -6.03 -6.98 -9.52
CA GLU A 390 -4.62 -7.30 -9.28
C GLU A 390 -3.82 -7.47 -10.59
N SER A 391 -4.47 -7.89 -11.68
CA SER A 391 -3.79 -8.10 -12.96
C SER A 391 -3.30 -6.80 -13.59
N VAL A 392 -3.92 -5.65 -13.28
CA VAL A 392 -3.51 -4.31 -13.74
C VAL A 392 -2.08 -3.98 -13.32
N MET A 393 -1.69 -4.44 -12.12
CA MET A 393 -0.36 -4.20 -11.55
C MET A 393 0.68 -5.23 -12.01
N SER A 394 0.24 -6.27 -12.74
CA SER A 394 1.09 -7.34 -13.24
C SER A 394 1.48 -7.14 -14.70
N ALA A 395 2.58 -7.79 -15.13
CA ALA A 395 2.93 -7.86 -16.55
C ALA A 395 1.86 -8.57 -17.41
N LYS A 396 0.97 -9.37 -16.81
CA LYS A 396 -0.09 -10.10 -17.54
C LYS A 396 -1.25 -9.19 -17.96
N GLY A 397 -1.54 -8.14 -17.18
CA GLY A 397 -2.62 -7.19 -17.47
C GLY A 397 -2.21 -5.98 -18.31
N ASN A 398 -0.92 -5.79 -18.56
CA ASN A 398 -0.39 -4.69 -19.38
C ASN A 398 -0.07 -5.17 -20.79
N ARG A 399 -0.63 -4.49 -21.80
CA ARG A 399 -0.49 -4.85 -23.22
C ARG A 399 0.07 -3.69 -24.02
N THR A 400 1.07 -3.94 -24.85
CA THR A 400 1.75 -2.89 -25.62
C THR A 400 0.90 -2.43 -26.81
N LEU A 401 0.69 -1.12 -26.93
CA LEU A 401 0.10 -0.47 -28.10
C LEU A 401 1.16 0.04 -29.08
N GLY A 402 2.30 0.48 -28.57
CA GLY A 402 3.40 0.93 -29.41
C GLY A 402 4.72 1.05 -28.68
N ILE A 403 5.81 1.03 -29.45
CA ILE A 403 7.19 1.10 -28.98
C ILE A 403 7.94 2.06 -29.89
N VAL A 404 8.71 2.98 -29.31
CA VAL A 404 9.61 3.86 -30.05
C VAL A 404 11.02 3.81 -29.46
N ASN A 405 12.03 3.70 -30.31
CA ASN A 405 13.43 3.86 -29.95
C ASN A 405 13.77 5.36 -29.94
N GLY A 406 14.06 5.90 -28.76
CA GLY A 406 14.35 7.32 -28.61
C GLY A 406 14.49 7.76 -27.16
N THR A 407 14.85 9.03 -26.98
CA THR A 407 14.86 9.65 -25.65
C THR A 407 13.44 9.92 -25.19
N GLU A 408 13.15 9.58 -23.93
CA GLU A 408 11.87 9.84 -23.28
C GLU A 408 11.67 11.35 -23.10
N SER A 409 11.07 11.99 -24.11
CA SER A 409 10.83 13.42 -24.17
C SER A 409 9.47 13.70 -24.78
N TYR A 410 8.88 14.86 -24.45
CA TYR A 410 7.59 15.28 -24.97
C TYR A 410 7.55 15.25 -26.51
N HIS A 411 8.60 15.75 -27.17
CA HIS A 411 8.66 15.78 -28.63
C HIS A 411 8.71 14.37 -29.24
N THR A 412 9.50 13.46 -28.66
CA THR A 412 9.56 12.07 -29.11
C THR A 412 8.18 11.43 -29.02
N ILE A 413 7.53 11.53 -27.86
CA ILE A 413 6.21 10.91 -27.61
C ILE A 413 5.14 11.52 -28.53
N LYS A 414 5.07 12.85 -28.60
CA LYS A 414 4.10 13.59 -29.42
C LYS A 414 4.21 13.23 -30.91
N ASP A 415 5.42 13.28 -31.46
CA ASP A 415 5.63 13.06 -32.88
C ASP A 415 5.45 11.56 -33.23
N SER A 416 6.04 10.66 -32.44
CA SER A 416 6.07 9.23 -32.73
C SER A 416 4.69 8.58 -32.60
N PHE A 417 3.97 8.83 -31.49
CA PHE A 417 2.67 8.21 -31.21
C PHE A 417 1.48 9.05 -31.69
N GLN A 418 1.69 10.08 -32.52
CA GLN A 418 0.62 10.99 -32.98
C GLN A 418 -0.60 10.26 -33.56
N SER A 419 -0.38 9.29 -34.45
CA SER A 419 -1.46 8.53 -35.08
C SER A 419 -2.24 7.72 -34.06
N LEU A 420 -1.55 7.08 -33.12
CA LEU A 420 -2.13 6.28 -32.05
C LEU A 420 -2.92 7.17 -31.07
N PHE A 421 -2.42 8.36 -30.73
CA PHE A 421 -3.18 9.31 -29.90
C PHE A 421 -4.42 9.84 -30.60
N ASN A 422 -4.38 10.06 -31.91
CA ASN A 422 -5.58 10.42 -32.66
C ASN A 422 -6.65 9.31 -32.57
N GLU A 423 -6.25 8.04 -32.77
CA GLU A 423 -7.15 6.89 -32.61
C GLU A 423 -7.74 6.83 -31.19
N VAL A 424 -6.92 6.98 -30.16
CA VAL A 424 -7.33 6.98 -28.75
C VAL A 424 -8.29 8.14 -28.44
N ASN A 425 -8.03 9.33 -28.96
CA ASN A 425 -8.87 10.50 -28.76
C ASN A 425 -10.23 10.33 -29.44
N ASP A 426 -10.25 9.75 -30.65
CA ASP A 426 -11.50 9.42 -31.36
C ASP A 426 -12.32 8.38 -30.57
N LEU A 427 -11.66 7.39 -29.95
CA LEU A 427 -12.32 6.39 -29.09
C LEU A 427 -12.88 7.03 -27.81
N THR A 428 -12.11 7.92 -27.19
CA THR A 428 -12.54 8.70 -26.02
C THR A 428 -13.77 9.55 -26.34
N ALA A 429 -13.80 10.19 -27.51
CA ALA A 429 -14.92 11.00 -27.96
C ALA A 429 -16.18 10.16 -28.27
N LYS A 430 -16.02 8.94 -28.79
CA LYS A 430 -17.13 8.02 -29.02
C LYS A 430 -17.73 7.51 -27.69
N GLY A 431 -16.89 7.24 -26.69
CA GLY A 431 -17.29 6.77 -25.35
C GLY A 431 -17.92 5.37 -25.32
N LYS A 432 -17.93 4.65 -26.44
CA LYS A 432 -18.51 3.32 -26.57
C LYS A 432 -17.88 2.51 -27.69
N MET A 433 -17.92 1.18 -27.56
CA MET A 433 -17.40 0.23 -28.54
C MET A 433 -18.35 -0.96 -28.73
N ASN A 434 -18.44 -1.46 -29.97
CA ASN A 434 -19.14 -2.70 -30.25
C ASN A 434 -18.16 -3.89 -30.15
N VAL A 435 -18.35 -4.75 -29.16
CA VAL A 435 -17.57 -5.96 -28.88
C VAL A 435 -18.50 -7.16 -28.98
N ASP A 436 -18.18 -8.13 -29.85
CA ASP A 436 -18.97 -9.36 -30.06
C ASP A 436 -20.49 -9.13 -30.27
N GLY A 437 -20.87 -7.98 -30.84
CA GLY A 437 -22.27 -7.61 -31.10
C GLY A 437 -22.95 -6.85 -29.96
N GLN A 438 -22.28 -6.66 -28.83
CA GLN A 438 -22.76 -5.87 -27.69
C GLN A 438 -22.13 -4.47 -27.70
N GLU A 439 -22.94 -3.44 -27.45
CA GLU A 439 -22.44 -2.07 -27.26
C GLU A 439 -22.04 -1.87 -25.79
N ILE A 440 -20.76 -1.62 -25.57
CA ILE A 440 -20.14 -1.44 -24.24
C ILE A 440 -19.70 0.01 -24.10
N GLN A 441 -20.02 0.66 -22.97
CA GLN A 441 -19.50 1.99 -22.67
C GLN A 441 -18.03 1.89 -22.26
N THR A 442 -17.19 2.81 -22.75
CA THR A 442 -15.75 2.78 -22.50
C THR A 442 -15.26 4.13 -22.01
N GLU A 443 -14.55 4.13 -20.88
CA GLU A 443 -13.87 5.29 -20.32
C GLU A 443 -12.35 5.11 -20.40
N LEU A 444 -11.65 6.09 -20.97
CA LEU A 444 -10.19 6.04 -21.12
C LEU A 444 -9.51 6.93 -20.08
N TYR A 445 -8.52 6.38 -19.38
CA TYR A 445 -7.74 7.03 -18.34
C TYR A 445 -6.27 7.12 -18.75
N LEU A 446 -5.66 8.27 -18.51
CA LEU A 446 -4.20 8.40 -18.60
C LEU A 446 -3.57 7.96 -17.27
N GLY A 447 -2.52 7.15 -17.36
CA GLY A 447 -1.66 6.86 -16.22
C GLY A 447 -0.21 6.68 -16.62
N GLY A 448 0.60 6.18 -15.69
CA GLY A 448 2.03 5.98 -15.85
C GLY A 448 2.77 6.37 -14.59
N ASP A 449 4.10 6.33 -14.65
CA ASP A 449 4.90 6.95 -13.60
C ASP A 449 4.76 8.48 -13.64
N TYR A 450 5.19 9.14 -12.57
CA TYR A 450 5.01 10.60 -12.47
C TYR A 450 5.74 11.34 -13.60
N LYS A 451 6.90 10.85 -14.01
CA LYS A 451 7.69 11.44 -15.09
C LYS A 451 6.94 11.40 -16.41
N PHE A 452 6.36 10.26 -16.77
CA PHE A 452 5.56 10.09 -17.98
C PHE A 452 4.32 10.98 -17.96
N ILE A 453 3.61 11.05 -16.83
CA ILE A 453 2.44 11.94 -16.67
C ILE A 453 2.84 13.40 -16.92
N LEU A 454 3.93 13.88 -16.31
CA LEU A 454 4.41 15.24 -16.52
C LEU A 454 4.78 15.48 -17.99
N LEU A 455 5.42 14.51 -18.65
CA LEU A 455 5.71 14.60 -20.08
C LEU A 455 4.44 14.70 -20.91
N MET A 456 3.43 13.88 -20.64
CA MET A 456 2.14 13.92 -21.36
C MET A 456 1.40 15.24 -21.19
N LEU A 457 1.51 15.86 -20.01
CA LEU A 457 0.94 17.17 -19.71
C LEU A 457 1.79 18.36 -20.23
N GLY A 458 2.98 18.08 -20.79
CA GLY A 458 3.92 19.13 -21.21
C GLY A 458 4.54 19.91 -20.06
N LEU A 459 4.49 19.36 -18.85
CA LEU A 459 5.08 19.95 -17.65
C LEU A 459 6.58 19.63 -17.57
N LYS A 460 7.30 20.48 -16.82
CA LYS A 460 8.71 20.22 -16.50
C LYS A 460 8.82 19.05 -15.53
N GLY A 461 10.03 18.53 -15.34
CA GLY A 461 10.26 17.38 -14.46
C GLY A 461 9.85 17.64 -13.00
N ALA A 462 9.80 16.57 -12.20
CA ALA A 462 9.33 16.57 -10.81
C ALA A 462 10.04 17.59 -9.89
N THR A 463 11.24 18.03 -10.26
CA THR A 463 12.03 19.04 -9.54
C THR A 463 11.70 20.49 -9.92
N SER A 464 10.69 20.71 -10.76
CA SER A 464 10.28 22.05 -11.19
C SER A 464 9.38 22.74 -10.16
N ASN A 465 9.45 24.07 -10.11
CA ASN A 465 8.56 24.91 -9.28
C ASN A 465 7.06 24.67 -9.57
N TYR A 466 6.74 24.24 -10.79
CA TYR A 466 5.38 23.91 -11.22
C TYR A 466 5.33 22.45 -11.69
N ALA A 467 5.66 21.54 -10.77
CA ALA A 467 5.63 20.11 -11.03
C ALA A 467 4.30 19.46 -10.63
N CYS A 468 3.37 20.14 -9.96
CA CYS A 468 2.08 19.56 -9.59
C CYS A 468 1.20 19.38 -10.84
N ALA A 469 0.79 18.14 -11.10
CA ALA A 469 -0.12 17.82 -12.20
C ALA A 469 -1.60 18.14 -11.89
N TRP A 470 -1.89 18.51 -10.64
CA TRP A 470 -3.23 18.73 -10.09
C TRP A 470 -3.43 20.17 -9.60
#